data_AF-A0A2T4LP03-F1
#
_entry.id   AF-A0A2T4LP03-F1
#
_cell.length_a   1.000
_cell.length_b   1.000
_cell.length_c   1.000
_cell.angle_alpha   90.00
_cell.angle_beta   90.00
_cell.angle_gamma   90.00
#
_symmetry.space_group_name_H-M   'P 1'
#
loop_
_entity.id
_entity.type
_entity.pdbx_description
1 polymer ?
#
loop_
_entity_poly.entity_id
_entity_poly.type
_entity_poly.pdbx_seq_one_letter_code
_entity_poly.pdbx_strand_id
1 'polypeptide(L)'
;MLLVETLNINPVEAEKDDTDLALAIAEAIDAGYDDIEIYGATGARLDHFMGALQILEKPEYHQGNVNLRIIDAQNEIQYLPQGQHI
;
A
#
# COMPACT_ATOMS: atom_id res chain seq x y z
N MET A 1 14.59 13.92 19.56
CA MET A 1 14.98 12.58 20.05
C MET A 1 13.84 11.92 20.84
N LEU A 2 13.24 12.55 21.85
CA LEU A 2 12.13 12.00 22.66
C LEU A 2 10.87 11.52 21.89
N LEU A 3 10.43 12.20 20.83
CA LEU A 3 9.21 11.83 20.08
C LEU A 3 9.34 10.54 19.26
N VAL A 4 10.53 10.29 18.69
CA VAL A 4 10.80 9.15 17.80
C VAL A 4 10.75 7.84 18.59
N GLU A 5 11.36 7.83 19.78
CA GLU A 5 11.35 6.66 20.68
C GLU A 5 9.98 6.38 21.28
N THR A 6 9.16 7.42 21.49
CA THR A 6 7.81 7.26 22.06
C THR A 6 6.80 6.77 21.03
N LEU A 7 6.97 7.13 19.75
CA LEU A 7 6.04 6.82 18.66
C LEU A 7 6.48 5.66 17.76
N ASN A 8 7.60 5.00 18.09
CA ASN A 8 8.19 3.91 17.29
C ASN A 8 8.30 4.28 15.79
N ILE A 9 8.99 5.39 15.49
CA ILE A 9 9.13 5.88 14.13
C ILE A 9 10.35 5.20 13.47
N ASN A 10 10.14 4.58 12.32
CA ASN A 10 11.17 3.93 11.51
C ASN A 10 11.51 4.79 10.27
N PRO A 11 12.45 5.76 10.37
CA PRO A 11 12.84 6.57 9.23
C PRO A 11 13.60 5.72 8.20
N VAL A 12 13.30 5.98 6.93
CA VAL A 12 13.90 5.32 5.77
C VAL A 12 14.69 6.34 4.95
N GLU A 13 15.74 5.91 4.26
CA GLU A 13 16.57 6.80 3.44
C GLU A 13 15.77 7.47 2.31
N ALA A 14 16.24 8.63 1.86
CA ALA A 14 15.60 9.37 0.77
C ALA A 14 15.85 8.72 -0.60
N GLU A 15 17.04 8.16 -0.80
CA GLU A 15 17.40 7.39 -1.99
C GLU A 15 17.22 5.90 -1.69
N LYS A 16 16.35 5.24 -2.47
CA LYS A 16 15.96 3.85 -2.31
C LYS A 16 15.19 3.39 -3.54
N ASP A 17 15.12 2.08 -3.74
CA ASP A 17 14.44 1.49 -4.88
C ASP A 17 12.91 1.45 -4.70
N ASP A 18 12.44 1.20 -3.47
CA ASP A 18 11.02 1.10 -3.17
C ASP A 18 10.39 2.46 -2.85
N THR A 19 9.18 2.66 -3.37
CA THR A 19 8.36 3.82 -3.01
C THR A 19 7.93 3.74 -1.54
N ASP A 20 7.68 4.89 -0.91
CA ASP A 20 7.21 4.92 0.49
C ASP A 20 5.91 4.14 0.69
N LEU A 21 5.03 4.11 -0.32
CA LEU A 21 3.79 3.32 -0.30
C LEU A 21 4.06 1.82 -0.28
N ALA A 22 5.00 1.35 -1.11
CA ALA A 22 5.36 -0.08 -1.14
C ALA A 22 5.96 -0.54 0.19
N LEU A 23 6.82 0.29 0.80
CA LEU A 23 7.39 0.00 2.12
C LEU A 23 6.33 -0.04 3.22
N ALA A 24 5.37 0.90 3.20
CA ALA A 24 4.28 0.92 4.17
C ALA A 24 3.39 -0.33 4.09
N ILE A 25 3.13 -0.82 2.87
CA ILE A 25 2.36 -2.05 2.67
C ILE A 25 3.14 -3.26 3.18
N ALA A 26 4.43 -3.36 2.86
CA ALA A 26 5.28 -4.45 3.34
C ALA A 26 5.33 -4.50 4.88
N GLU A 27 5.52 -3.35 5.53
CA GLU A 27 5.51 -3.24 6.99
C GLU A 27 4.18 -3.71 7.61
N ALA A 28 3.04 -3.35 6.99
CA ALA A 28 1.73 -3.80 7.45
C ALA A 28 1.57 -5.33 7.32
N ILE A 29 2.02 -5.90 6.20
CA ILE A 29 1.99 -7.35 5.98
C ILE A 29 2.89 -8.06 7.00
N ASP A 30 4.11 -7.56 7.25
CA ASP A 30 5.06 -8.12 8.22
C ASP A 30 4.52 -8.02 9.66
N ALA A 31 3.70 -7.02 9.95
CA ALA A 31 2.96 -6.90 11.20
C ALA A 31 1.76 -7.86 11.30
N GLY A 32 1.46 -8.63 10.25
CA GLY A 32 0.42 -9.65 10.21
C GLY A 32 -0.95 -9.17 9.73
N TYR A 33 -1.02 -8.00 9.10
CA TYR A 33 -2.27 -7.51 8.50
C TYR A 33 -2.46 -8.07 7.08
N ASP A 34 -3.67 -8.55 6.80
CA ASP A 34 -4.09 -9.10 5.51
C ASP A 34 -5.17 -8.26 4.82
N ASP A 35 -5.75 -7.27 5.49
CA ASP A 35 -6.68 -6.29 4.92
C ASP A 35 -6.11 -4.88 5.11
N ILE A 36 -5.80 -4.21 4.00
CA ILE A 36 -5.07 -2.95 3.97
C ILE A 36 -5.79 -1.95 3.07
N GLU A 37 -6.17 -0.82 3.67
CA GLU A 37 -6.82 0.29 2.98
C GLU A 37 -5.86 1.47 2.81
N ILE A 38 -5.68 1.88 1.56
CA ILE A 38 -4.76 2.93 1.14
C ILE A 38 -5.55 4.19 0.83
N TYR A 39 -5.28 5.25 1.59
CA TYR A 39 -5.92 6.56 1.44
C TYR A 39 -4.94 7.59 0.84
N GLY A 40 -5.46 8.58 0.13
CA GLY A 40 -4.67 9.69 -0.41
C GLY A 40 -3.78 9.34 -1.62
N ALA A 41 -3.92 8.13 -2.18
CA ALA A 41 -3.16 7.66 -3.32
C ALA A 41 -3.72 8.12 -4.70
N THR A 42 -4.91 8.72 -4.75
CA THR A 42 -5.61 9.12 -6.00
C THR A 42 -5.46 10.59 -6.40
N GLY A 43 -4.59 11.35 -5.71
CA GLY A 43 -4.46 12.81 -5.87
C GLY A 43 -3.98 13.31 -7.25
N ALA A 44 -3.67 14.61 -7.35
CA ALA A 44 -3.43 15.29 -8.64
C ALA A 44 -2.30 14.71 -9.51
N ARG A 45 -1.28 14.09 -8.91
CA ARG A 45 -0.14 13.52 -9.63
C ARG A 45 -0.50 12.15 -10.21
N LEU A 46 -0.87 12.17 -11.49
CA LEU A 46 -1.29 10.96 -12.21
C LEU A 46 -0.22 9.87 -12.24
N ASP A 47 1.06 10.24 -12.33
CA ASP A 47 2.19 9.32 -12.28
C ASP A 47 2.26 8.57 -10.94
N HIS A 48 2.00 9.25 -9.83
CA HIS A 48 1.92 8.61 -8.52
C HIS A 48 0.71 7.69 -8.40
N PHE A 49 -0.46 8.14 -8.86
CA PHE A 49 -1.66 7.31 -8.85
C PHE A 49 -1.47 6.02 -9.67
N MET A 50 -0.88 6.13 -10.86
CA MET A 50 -0.57 4.95 -11.69
C MET A 50 0.42 4.00 -11.00
N GLY A 51 1.41 4.54 -10.28
CA GLY A 51 2.31 3.73 -9.45
C GLY A 51 1.56 2.99 -8.34
N ALA A 52 0.63 3.65 -7.64
CA ALA A 52 -0.21 3.03 -6.62
C ALA A 52 -1.13 1.94 -7.20
N LEU A 53 -1.68 2.15 -8.40
CA LEU A 53 -2.47 1.11 -9.09
C LEU A 53 -1.63 -0.12 -9.42
N GLN A 54 -0.41 0.04 -9.92
CA GLN A 54 0.48 -1.07 -10.28
C GLN A 54 0.89 -1.90 -9.05
N ILE A 55 0.95 -1.29 -7.86
CA ILE A 55 1.21 -1.99 -6.62
C ILE A 55 0.13 -3.05 -6.34
N LEU A 56 -1.14 -2.78 -6.66
CA LEU A 56 -2.24 -3.74 -6.45
C LEU A 56 -2.08 -5.04 -7.25
N GLU A 57 -1.37 -5.01 -8.38
CA GLU A 57 -1.14 -6.17 -9.24
C GLU A 57 0.05 -7.03 -8.77
N LYS A 58 0.87 -6.58 -7.82
CA LYS A 58 2.07 -7.33 -7.42
C LYS A 58 1.72 -8.76 -6.96
N PRO A 59 2.37 -9.80 -7.52
CA PRO A 59 2.09 -11.20 -7.18
C PRO A 59 2.20 -11.51 -5.69
N GLU A 60 3.19 -10.92 -5.02
CA GLU A 60 3.41 -11.14 -3.59
C GLU A 60 2.16 -10.86 -2.73
N TYR A 61 1.34 -9.88 -3.11
CA TYR A 61 0.16 -9.50 -2.32
C TYR A 61 -1.04 -10.39 -2.62
N HIS A 62 -1.37 -10.58 -3.90
CA HIS A 62 -2.55 -11.36 -4.26
C HIS A 62 -2.32 -12.88 -4.13
N GLN A 63 -1.07 -13.37 -4.14
CA GLN A 63 -0.73 -14.76 -3.80
C GLN A 63 -0.65 -14.97 -2.28
N GLY A 64 -0.31 -13.93 -1.53
CA GLY A 64 -0.29 -13.91 -0.07
C GLY A 64 -1.68 -13.79 0.58
N ASN A 65 -2.75 -13.79 -0.21
CA ASN A 65 -4.13 -13.56 0.25
C ASN A 65 -4.32 -12.22 0.99
N VAL A 66 -3.55 -11.20 0.59
CA VAL A 66 -3.66 -9.83 1.11
C VAL A 66 -4.70 -9.07 0.27
N ASN A 67 -5.68 -8.49 0.95
CA ASN A 67 -6.73 -7.66 0.40
C ASN A 67 -6.30 -6.18 0.44
N LEU A 68 -5.90 -5.65 -0.72
CA LEU A 68 -5.48 -4.25 -0.87
C LEU A 68 -6.57 -3.44 -1.58
N ARG A 69 -6.97 -2.33 -0.98
CA ARG A 69 -7.94 -1.39 -1.56
C ARG A 69 -7.40 0.03 -1.55
N ILE A 70 -7.50 0.74 -2.66
CA ILE A 70 -7.31 2.20 -2.70
C ILE A 70 -8.67 2.85 -2.55
N ILE A 71 -8.82 3.71 -1.55
CA ILE A 71 -10.09 4.36 -1.21
C ILE A 71 -9.92 5.87 -1.25
N ASP A 72 -10.84 6.55 -1.95
CA ASP A 72 -11.03 7.99 -1.83
C ASP A 72 -12.52 8.34 -1.67
N ALA A 73 -12.85 9.64 -1.70
CA ALA A 73 -14.21 10.11 -1.46
C ALA A 73 -15.25 9.61 -2.50
N GLN A 74 -14.82 9.13 -3.66
CA GLN A 74 -15.67 8.77 -4.79
C GLN A 74 -15.37 7.37 -5.36
N ASN A 75 -14.24 6.77 -5.00
CA ASN A 75 -13.73 5.55 -5.61
C ASN A 75 -13.27 4.55 -4.55
N GLU A 76 -13.53 3.28 -4.83
CA GLU A 76 -12.90 2.13 -4.19
C GLU A 76 -12.33 1.25 -5.30
N ILE A 77 -11.02 1.03 -5.27
CA ILE A 77 -10.28 0.33 -6.32
C ILE A 77 -9.57 -0.87 -5.71
N GLN A 78 -9.82 -2.05 -6.29
CA GLN A 78 -9.23 -3.32 -5.88
C GLN A 78 -8.78 -4.12 -7.11
N TYR A 79 -7.72 -4.90 -6.94
CA TYR A 79 -7.30 -5.89 -7.93
C TYR A 79 -7.94 -7.24 -7.61
N LEU A 80 -8.66 -7.81 -8.57
CA LEU A 80 -9.26 -9.13 -8.45
C LEU A 80 -8.49 -10.10 -9.37
N PRO A 81 -7.82 -11.14 -8.82
CA PRO A 81 -7.14 -12.13 -9.63
C PRO A 81 -8.13 -12.94 -10.45
N GLN A 82 -7.64 -13.72 -11.43
CA GLN A 82 -8.50 -14.61 -12.20
C GLN A 82 -9.27 -15.57 -11.27
N GLY A 83 -10.60 -15.58 -11.37
CA GLY A 83 -11.43 -16.42 -10.52
C GLY A 83 -12.88 -15.96 -10.51
N GLN A 84 -13.63 -16.46 -9.53
CA GLN A 84 -15.00 -16.04 -9.26
C GLN A 84 -15.02 -15.23 -7.96
N HIS A 85 -15.61 -14.04 -8.05
CA HIS A 85 -15.74 -13.07 -6.96
C HIS A 85 -17.21 -12.73 -6.80
N ILE A 86 -17.69 -12.53 -5.57
CA ILE A 86 -19.11 -12.30 -5.24
C ILE A 86 -19.29 -10.89 -4.73
#